data_AF-A0A4W3HAA7-F1
#
_entry.id   AF-A0A4W3HAA7-F1
#
_cell.length_a   1.000
_cell.length_b   1.000
_cell.length_c   1.000
_cell.angle_alpha   90.00
_cell.angle_beta   90.00
_cell.angle_gamma   90.00
#
_symmetry.space_group_name_H-M   'P 1'
#
loop_
_entity.id
_entity.type
_entity.pdbx_description
1 polymer ?
#
loop_
_entity_poly.entity_id
_entity_poly.type
_entity_poly.pdbx_seq_one_letter_code
_entity_poly.pdbx_strand_id
1 'polypeptide(L)'
;SLSCPVLQVYLYSFTASYAIYNIQTREVTELRGEGLQGSVLQYAAWGASGNQLVYILENNIYYQQTAHSPARALTSSGKDGVIFNGIADWVYEGKDSRRREE
;
A
#
# COMPACT_ATOMS: atom_id res chain seq x y z
N SER A 1 -13.90 -16.57 11.90
CA SER A 1 -12.94 -16.76 10.79
C SER A 1 -12.52 -15.38 10.32
N LEU A 2 -11.37 -14.88 10.76
CA LEU A 2 -10.81 -13.61 10.28
C LEU A 2 -9.70 -13.95 9.28
N SER A 3 -10.08 -14.44 8.10
CA SER A 3 -9.13 -14.57 7.00
C SER A 3 -8.91 -13.16 6.44
N CYS A 4 -7.79 -12.53 6.76
CA CYS A 4 -7.31 -11.37 6.00
C CYS A 4 -6.69 -11.92 4.71
N PRO A 5 -7.34 -11.81 3.54
CA PRO A 5 -6.81 -12.41 2.33
C PRO A 5 -5.63 -11.56 1.83
N VAL A 6 -4.45 -12.14 1.84
CA VAL A 6 -3.34 -11.66 1.01
C VAL A 6 -3.56 -12.25 -0.38
N LEU A 7 -3.81 -11.40 -1.36
CA LEU A 7 -4.06 -11.79 -2.74
C LEU A 7 -2.83 -11.44 -3.58
N GLN A 8 -2.14 -12.47 -4.07
CA GLN A 8 -1.00 -12.30 -4.95
C GLN A 8 -1.45 -11.74 -6.30
N VAL A 9 -0.77 -10.71 -6.79
CA VAL A 9 -1.02 -10.11 -8.12
C VAL A 9 0.02 -10.64 -9.13
N TYR A 10 1.29 -10.58 -8.76
CA TYR A 10 2.43 -10.98 -9.58
C TYR A 10 3.47 -11.73 -8.71
N LEU A 11 4.78 -11.63 -8.99
CA LEU A 11 5.82 -12.39 -8.28
C LEU A 11 6.13 -11.84 -6.88
N TYR A 12 6.22 -10.52 -6.78
CA TYR A 12 6.50 -9.73 -5.59
C TYR A 12 5.32 -8.81 -5.21
N SER A 13 4.44 -8.48 -6.15
CA SER A 13 3.25 -7.68 -5.86
C SER A 13 2.09 -8.51 -5.32
N PHE A 14 1.47 -8.02 -4.26
CA PHE A 14 0.26 -8.55 -3.66
C PHE A 14 -0.61 -7.40 -3.15
N THR A 15 -1.88 -7.68 -2.92
CA THR A 15 -2.80 -6.78 -2.24
C THR A 15 -3.23 -7.40 -0.91
N ALA A 16 -3.35 -6.60 0.14
CA ALA A 16 -3.73 -7.08 1.47
C ALA A 16 -4.51 -6.02 2.26
N SER A 17 -5.25 -6.46 3.27
CA SER A 17 -5.75 -5.59 4.32
C SER A 17 -4.64 -5.31 5.34
N TYR A 18 -4.48 -4.04 5.72
CA TYR A 18 -3.45 -3.62 6.67
C TYR A 18 -4.11 -3.07 7.94
N ALA A 19 -3.45 -3.28 9.07
CA ALA A 19 -3.85 -2.70 10.35
C ALA A 19 -2.64 -2.10 11.06
N ILE A 20 -2.87 -0.98 11.73
CA ILE A 20 -1.91 -0.31 12.59
C ILE A 20 -2.16 -0.77 14.02
N TYR A 21 -1.12 -1.33 14.65
CA TYR A 21 -1.15 -1.70 16.05
C TYR A 21 -0.41 -0.65 16.89
N ASN A 22 -1.12 -0.01 17.82
CA ASN A 22 -0.53 0.90 18.78
C ASN A 22 0.06 0.10 19.95
N ILE A 23 1.39 0.11 20.08
CA ILE A 23 2.10 -0.67 21.11
C ILE A 23 1.81 -0.18 22.53
N GLN A 24 1.50 1.12 22.70
CA GLN A 24 1.25 1.72 24.01
C GLN A 24 -0.18 1.45 24.49
N THR A 25 -1.18 1.71 23.65
CA THR A 25 -2.60 1.56 24.00
C THR A 25 -3.13 0.15 23.76
N ARG A 26 -2.39 -0.66 22.98
CA ARG A 26 -2.80 -1.98 22.46
C ARG A 26 -4.00 -1.93 21.51
N GLU A 27 -4.34 -0.75 21.02
CA GLU A 27 -5.42 -0.57 20.05
C GLU A 27 -4.98 -0.99 18.65
N VAL A 28 -5.93 -1.54 17.89
CA VAL A 28 -5.75 -1.90 16.48
C VAL A 28 -6.67 -1.01 15.67
N THR A 29 -6.12 -0.29 14.70
CA THR A 29 -6.89 0.52 13.75
C THR A 29 -6.66 0.00 12.34
N GLU A 30 -7.72 -0.23 11.59
CA GLU A 30 -7.62 -0.62 10.19
C GLU A 30 -7.07 0.54 9.36
N LEU A 31 -6.07 0.26 8.52
CA LEU A 31 -5.55 1.24 7.57
C LEU A 31 -6.46 1.22 6.33
N ARG A 32 -7.29 2.24 6.20
CA ARG A 32 -8.29 2.37 5.13
C ARG A 32 -8.23 3.73 4.46
N GLY A 33 -8.62 3.78 3.20
CA GLY A 33 -8.90 5.05 2.52
C GLY A 33 -10.10 5.74 3.16
N GLU A 34 -10.07 7.07 3.28
CA GLU A 34 -11.22 7.80 3.81
C GLU A 34 -12.48 7.54 2.97
N GLY A 35 -13.59 7.19 3.62
CA GLY A 35 -14.86 6.90 2.96
C GLY A 35 -14.97 5.51 2.31
N LEU A 36 -13.92 4.68 2.36
CA LEU A 36 -13.91 3.35 1.76
C LEU A 36 -14.04 2.27 2.84
N GLN A 37 -15.08 1.44 2.76
CA GLN A 37 -15.22 0.27 3.63
C GLN A 37 -14.40 -0.90 3.06
N GLY A 38 -13.52 -1.49 3.89
CA GLY A 38 -12.74 -2.69 3.56
C GLY A 38 -11.69 -2.46 2.47
N SER A 39 -10.71 -1.59 2.74
CA SER A 39 -9.67 -1.26 1.75
C SER A 39 -8.63 -2.38 1.66
N VAL A 40 -8.61 -3.08 0.52
CA VAL A 40 -7.46 -3.90 0.14
C VAL A 40 -6.43 -2.97 -0.50
N LEU A 41 -5.26 -2.84 0.12
CA LEU A 41 -4.19 -1.95 -0.33
C LEU A 41 -3.18 -2.72 -1.16
N GLN A 42 -2.58 -2.03 -2.13
CA GLN A 42 -1.54 -2.60 -3.00
C GLN A 42 -0.16 -2.53 -2.35
N TYR A 43 0.02 -1.60 -1.43
CA TYR A 43 1.27 -1.42 -0.69
C TYR A 43 1.01 -0.57 0.56
N ALA A 44 1.75 -0.82 1.64
CA ALA A 44 1.84 0.08 2.78
C ALA A 44 3.22 -0.04 3.44
N ALA A 45 3.79 1.10 3.85
CA ALA A 45 5.07 1.14 4.56
C ALA A 45 5.19 2.36 5.47
N TRP A 46 6.01 2.21 6.51
CA TRP A 46 6.44 3.34 7.34
C TRP A 46 7.47 4.20 6.60
N GLY A 47 7.42 5.51 6.82
CA GLY A 47 8.47 6.41 6.35
C GLY A 47 9.68 6.44 7.28
N ALA A 48 10.73 7.14 6.85
CA ALA A 48 12.06 7.08 7.49
C ALA A 48 12.14 7.71 8.90
N SER A 49 11.19 8.58 9.26
CA SER A 49 11.18 9.28 10.55
C SER A 49 9.81 9.26 11.23
N GLY A 50 9.81 9.12 12.56
CA GLY A 50 8.58 9.10 13.35
C GLY A 50 7.69 7.90 13.01
N ASN A 51 6.38 8.12 12.94
CA ASN A 51 5.37 7.14 12.55
C ASN A 51 4.57 7.61 11.32
N GLN A 52 5.24 8.31 10.41
CA GLN A 52 4.65 8.67 9.13
C GLN A 52 4.47 7.42 8.28
N LEU A 53 3.46 7.39 7.42
CA LEU A 53 3.10 6.20 6.65
C LEU A 53 2.69 6.58 5.23
N VAL A 54 3.04 5.72 4.29
CA VAL A 54 2.58 5.78 2.89
C VAL A 54 1.82 4.50 2.57
N TYR A 55 0.76 4.63 1.78
CA TYR A 55 0.07 3.48 1.22
C TYR A 55 -0.40 3.76 -0.20
N ILE A 56 -0.66 2.68 -0.93
CA ILE A 56 -1.12 2.74 -2.32
C ILE A 56 -2.47 2.06 -2.43
N LEU A 57 -3.42 2.83 -2.95
CA LEU A 57 -4.81 2.43 -3.15
C LEU A 57 -5.27 2.95 -4.50
N GLU A 58 -5.90 2.10 -5.31
CA GLU A 58 -6.36 2.44 -6.66
C GLU A 58 -5.27 3.10 -7.51
N ASN A 59 -4.03 2.58 -7.41
CA ASN A 59 -2.84 3.10 -8.08
C ASN A 59 -2.48 4.56 -7.73
N ASN A 60 -2.97 5.08 -6.61
CA ASN A 60 -2.62 6.40 -6.09
C ASN A 60 -1.86 6.30 -4.78
N ILE A 61 -0.92 7.24 -4.59
CA ILE A 61 -0.08 7.32 -3.39
C ILE A 61 -0.80 8.21 -2.38
N TYR A 62 -0.98 7.69 -1.16
CA TYR A 62 -1.51 8.40 -0.02
C TYR A 62 -0.48 8.48 1.09
N TYR A 63 -0.39 9.64 1.73
CA TYR A 63 0.55 9.91 2.81
C TYR A 63 -0.18 10.33 4.09
N GLN A 64 0.27 9.81 5.22
CA GLN A 64 -0.14 10.21 6.55
C GLN A 64 1.08 10.69 7.34
N GLN A 65 1.01 11.92 7.88
CA GLN A 65 2.09 12.50 8.68
C GLN A 65 2.35 11.71 9.97
N THR A 66 1.30 11.13 10.54
CA THR A 66 1.36 10.16 11.63
C THR A 66 0.33 9.07 11.36
N ALA A 67 0.48 7.90 11.99
CA ALA A 67 -0.47 6.79 11.91
C ALA A 67 -1.96 7.16 12.10
N HIS A 68 -2.27 8.26 12.79
CA HIS A 68 -3.64 8.70 13.10
C HIS A 68 -4.03 10.00 12.38
N SER A 69 -3.12 10.58 11.60
CA SER A 69 -3.41 11.78 10.82
C SER A 69 -4.31 11.42 9.62
N PRO A 70 -5.18 12.35 9.18
CA PRO A 70 -5.89 12.19 7.91
C PRO A 70 -4.93 11.91 6.76
N ALA A 71 -5.34 11.05 5.84
CA ALA A 71 -4.55 10.73 4.67
C ALA A 71 -4.62 11.86 3.64
N ARG A 72 -3.48 12.23 3.06
CA ARG A 72 -3.37 13.16 1.95
C ARG A 72 -2.99 12.41 0.69
N ALA A 73 -3.84 12.49 -0.34
CA ALA A 73 -3.47 12.03 -1.67
C ALA A 73 -2.29 12.85 -2.22
N LEU A 74 -1.23 12.17 -2.63
CA LEU A 74 -0.09 12.77 -3.34
C LEU A 74 -0.26 12.68 -4.85
N THR A 75 -1.01 11.70 -5.32
CA THR A 75 -1.37 11.53 -6.74
C THR A 75 -2.88 11.33 -6.89
N SER A 76 -3.40 11.65 -8.06
CA SER A 76 -4.81 11.42 -8.44
C SER A 76 -4.97 10.85 -9.85
N SER A 77 -3.85 10.54 -10.53
CA SER A 77 -3.81 10.04 -11.91
C SER A 77 -3.96 8.53 -12.02
N GLY A 78 -3.96 7.81 -10.89
CA GLY A 78 -4.05 6.35 -10.85
C GLY A 78 -5.20 5.82 -11.70
N LYS A 79 -4.91 4.84 -12.54
CA LYS A 79 -5.90 4.22 -13.42
C LYS A 79 -5.59 2.74 -13.54
N ASP A 80 -6.57 1.91 -13.21
CA ASP A 80 -6.38 0.46 -13.20
C ASP A 80 -5.89 -0.08 -14.54
N GLY A 81 -4.85 -0.92 -14.50
CA GLY A 81 -4.19 -1.47 -15.69
C GLY A 81 -3.47 -0.48 -16.60
N VAL A 82 -3.42 0.83 -16.28
CA VAL A 82 -2.90 1.86 -17.20
C VAL A 82 -1.88 2.79 -16.54
N ILE A 83 -2.19 3.37 -15.38
CA ILE A 83 -1.33 4.33 -14.68
C ILE A 83 -1.10 3.83 -13.26
N PHE A 84 0.15 3.52 -12.96
CA PHE A 84 0.62 3.03 -11.67
C PHE A 84 1.51 4.08 -11.01
N ASN A 85 1.17 4.53 -9.80
CA ASN A 85 2.02 5.44 -9.03
C ASN A 85 2.61 4.71 -7.82
N GLY A 86 3.94 4.60 -7.75
CA GLY A 86 4.65 4.05 -6.59
C GLY A 86 4.69 2.51 -6.48
N ILE A 87 4.04 1.80 -7.41
CA ILE A 87 4.17 0.34 -7.61
C ILE A 87 4.59 0.05 -9.05
N ALA A 88 5.21 -1.11 -9.27
CA ALA A 88 5.58 -1.58 -10.60
C ALA A 88 4.37 -2.17 -11.35
N ASP A 89 4.40 -2.09 -12.68
CA ASP A 89 3.56 -2.94 -13.52
C ASP A 89 4.23 -4.31 -13.74
N TRP A 90 3.53 -5.21 -14.43
CA TRP A 90 4.03 -6.55 -14.71
C TRP A 90 5.37 -6.58 -15.48
N VAL A 91 5.62 -5.58 -16.33
CA VAL A 91 6.84 -5.50 -17.14
C VAL A 91 8.01 -5.17 -16.25
N TYR A 92 7.86 -4.14 -15.41
CA TYR A 92 8.91 -3.67 -14.50
C TYR A 92 9.20 -4.66 -13.39
N GLU A 93 8.19 -5.41 -12.92
CA GLU A 93 8.39 -6.44 -11.92
C GLU A 93 9.13 -7.67 -12.46
N GLY A 94 8.83 -8.07 -13.71
CA GLY A 94 9.33 -9.31 -14.30
C GLY A 94 10.60 -9.19 -15.16
N LYS A 95 10.91 -8.00 -15.72
CA LYS A 95 12.04 -7.87 -16.67
C LYS A 95 13.36 -7.41 -16.06
N ASP A 96 13.35 -6.71 -14.92
CA ASP A 96 14.59 -6.19 -14.33
C ASP A 96 15.37 -7.26 -13.53
N SER A 97 14.72 -8.33 -13.09
CA SER A 97 15.34 -9.40 -12.31
C SER A 97 16.13 -10.43 -13.13
N ARG A 98 16.03 -10.43 -14.48
CA ARG A 98 16.73 -11.40 -15.36
C ARG A 98 17.89 -10.83 -16.19
N ARG A 99 18.33 -9.59 -15.93
CA ARG A 99 19.41 -8.92 -16.69
C ARG A 99 20.69 -8.64 -15.88
N ARG A 100 20.92 -9.39 -14.80
CA ARG A 100 22.18 -9.35 -14.03
C ARG A 100 23.07 -10.59 -14.21
N GLU A 101 22.77 -11.42 -15.20
CA GLU A 101 23.57 -12.60 -15.56
C GLU A 101 23.77 -12.66 -17.08
N GLU A 102 24.40 -11.65 -17.67
CA GLU A 102 25.12 -11.75 -18.96
C GLU A 102 26.38 -10.88 -18.92
#